data_AF-A0A6N7H5L1-F1
#
_entry.id   AF-A0A6N7H5L1-F1
#
_cell.length_a   1.000
_cell.length_b   1.000
_cell.length_c   1.000
_cell.angle_alpha   90.00
_cell.angle_beta   90.00
_cell.angle_gamma   90.00
#
_symmetry.space_group_name_H-M   'P 1'
#
loop_
_entity.id
_entity.type
_entity.pdbx_description
1 polymer ?
#
loop_
_entity_poly.entity_id
_entity_poly.type
_entity_poly.pdbx_seq_one_letter_code
_entity_poly.pdbx_strand_id
1 'polypeptide(L)'
;MIKLRRRDQAVRAAASGRDWTQYVITSPSGTTEPFRKRWAVLEMVKVLNEAGVPGSALAQALPNAKFLSVAGTPEGEELIEAYCDGYPMMRRNIGKWFLDHPIRDADRTWVLSKMWGRQTVPTLDKLVALAPREGFSYRAV
;
A
#
# COMPACT_ATOMS: atom_id res chain seq x y z
N MET A 1 -6.25 -4.82 -25.58
CA MET A 1 -5.84 -6.08 -24.92
C MET A 1 -4.33 -6.01 -24.64
N ILE A 2 -3.92 -5.61 -23.43
CA ILE A 2 -2.50 -5.40 -23.05
C ILE A 2 -2.26 -6.01 -21.66
N LYS A 3 -2.28 -7.35 -21.54
CA LYS A 3 -2.05 -8.05 -20.25
C LYS A 3 -0.78 -8.89 -20.20
N LEU A 4 -0.05 -9.04 -21.31
CA LEU A 4 0.93 -10.14 -21.42
C LEU A 4 2.41 -9.73 -21.25
N ARG A 5 2.78 -8.45 -21.41
CA ARG A 5 4.21 -8.07 -21.50
C ARG A 5 4.87 -7.66 -20.15
N ARG A 6 4.12 -7.60 -19.05
CA ARG A 6 4.59 -7.05 -17.76
C ARG A 6 5.12 -8.10 -16.77
N ARG A 7 4.83 -9.39 -16.97
CA ARG A 7 5.08 -10.47 -15.99
C ARG A 7 6.55 -10.93 -15.94
N ASP A 8 7.33 -10.70 -16.99
CA ASP A 8 8.64 -11.37 -17.16
C ASP A 8 9.81 -10.72 -16.41
N GLN A 9 9.75 -9.42 -16.07
CA GLN A 9 10.88 -8.76 -15.40
C GLN A 9 10.95 -9.05 -13.89
N ALA A 10 9.81 -9.21 -13.21
CA ALA A 10 9.79 -9.47 -11.77
C ALA A 10 10.27 -10.88 -11.40
N VAL A 11 10.14 -11.86 -12.31
CA VAL A 11 10.48 -13.27 -12.05
C VAL A 11 12.00 -13.49 -12.04
N ARG A 12 12.79 -12.70 -12.78
CA ARG A 12 14.24 -12.91 -12.90
C ARG A 12 15.08 -12.43 -11.72
N ALA A 13 14.57 -11.53 -10.88
CA ALA A 13 15.33 -10.96 -9.75
C ALA A 13 15.33 -11.84 -8.47
N ALA A 14 14.55 -12.93 -8.43
CA ALA A 14 14.33 -13.72 -7.22
C ALA A 14 15.39 -14.81 -6.94
N ALA A 15 16.57 -14.75 -7.59
CA ALA A 15 17.61 -15.78 -7.50
C ALA A 15 18.73 -15.49 -6.47
N SER A 16 18.66 -14.40 -5.70
CA SER A 16 19.63 -14.07 -4.64
C SER A 16 18.88 -13.63 -3.38
N GLY A 17 19.32 -14.11 -2.21
CA GLY A 17 18.55 -14.20 -0.96
C GLY A 17 17.99 -12.90 -0.35
N ARG A 18 18.17 -11.74 -0.99
CA ARG A 18 17.54 -10.48 -0.60
C ARG A 18 16.97 -9.77 -1.84
N ASP A 19 15.64 -9.74 -1.89
CA ASP A 19 14.88 -9.10 -2.96
C ASP A 19 14.87 -7.57 -2.76
N TRP A 20 15.72 -6.90 -3.53
CA TRP A 20 15.89 -5.45 -3.56
C TRP A 20 15.05 -4.77 -4.64
N THR A 21 14.12 -5.46 -5.29
CA THR A 21 13.35 -4.88 -6.40
C THR A 21 12.67 -3.60 -5.97
N GLN A 22 12.90 -2.55 -6.75
CA GLN A 22 12.24 -1.26 -6.61
C GLN A 22 11.11 -1.14 -7.62
N TYR A 23 10.18 -0.24 -7.32
CA TYR A 23 8.99 -0.05 -8.10
C TYR A 23 8.76 1.43 -8.32
N VAL A 24 8.48 1.77 -9.57
CA VAL A 24 8.00 3.08 -9.97
C VAL A 24 6.48 3.00 -10.06
N ILE A 25 5.78 3.91 -9.37
CA ILE A 25 4.32 4.03 -9.41
C ILE A 25 3.96 5.13 -10.42
N THR A 26 2.95 4.86 -11.24
CA THR A 26 2.39 5.83 -12.20
C THR A 26 0.93 6.05 -11.85
N SER A 27 0.52 7.30 -11.79
CA SER A 27 -0.84 7.78 -11.58
C SER A 27 -1.13 8.92 -12.56
N PRO A 28 -2.38 9.40 -12.66
CA PRO A 28 -2.70 10.61 -13.41
C PRO A 28 -1.95 11.87 -12.96
N SER A 29 -1.46 11.91 -11.71
CA SER A 29 -0.66 13.02 -11.18
C SER A 29 0.84 12.95 -11.56
N GLY A 30 1.30 11.83 -12.11
CA GLY A 30 2.67 11.68 -12.58
C GLY A 30 3.27 10.31 -12.30
N THR A 31 4.60 10.29 -12.22
CA THR A 31 5.37 9.06 -11.95
C THR A 31 6.33 9.32 -10.81
N THR A 32 6.50 8.33 -9.93
CA THR A 32 7.36 8.45 -8.76
C THR A 32 8.81 8.11 -9.09
N GLU A 33 9.72 8.53 -8.21
CA GLU A 33 11.03 7.90 -8.09
C GLU A 33 10.90 6.41 -7.68
N PRO A 34 11.91 5.57 -7.93
CA PRO A 34 11.91 4.16 -7.54
C PRO A 34 11.77 3.90 -6.02
N PHE A 35 10.62 3.37 -5.62
CA PHE A 35 10.35 3.01 -4.24
C PHE A 35 10.69 1.56 -3.91
N ARG A 36 11.18 1.32 -2.69
CA ARG A 36 11.17 -0.04 -2.11
C ARG A 36 9.72 -0.49 -1.90
N LYS A 37 9.52 -1.81 -1.89
CA LYS A 37 8.21 -2.48 -1.77
C LYS A 37 7.21 -1.80 -0.82
N ARG A 38 7.62 -1.50 0.42
CA ARG A 38 6.73 -0.90 1.42
C ARG A 38 6.20 0.48 1.04
N TRP A 39 7.05 1.30 0.43
CA TRP A 39 6.70 2.63 -0.03
C TRP A 39 5.89 2.58 -1.33
N ALA A 40 6.22 1.64 -2.23
CA ALA A 40 5.47 1.44 -3.46
C ALA A 40 4.01 1.04 -3.21
N VAL A 41 3.76 0.14 -2.24
CA VAL A 41 2.39 -0.21 -1.86
C VAL A 41 1.69 0.96 -1.18
N LEU A 42 2.34 1.64 -0.23
CA LEU A 42 1.76 2.83 0.41
C LEU A 42 1.35 3.87 -0.61
N GLU A 43 2.24 4.16 -1.56
CA GLU A 43 2.00 5.15 -2.60
C GLU A 43 0.85 4.77 -3.51
N MET A 44 0.81 3.52 -4.00
CA MET A 44 -0.32 3.03 -4.80
C MET A 44 -1.65 3.17 -4.04
N VAL A 45 -1.68 2.83 -2.75
CA VAL A 45 -2.89 2.97 -1.92
C VAL A 45 -3.28 4.44 -1.77
N LYS A 46 -2.32 5.34 -1.53
CA LYS A 46 -2.57 6.80 -1.42
C LYS A 46 -3.17 7.36 -2.71
N VAL A 47 -2.53 7.15 -3.85
CA VAL A 47 -3.00 7.73 -5.12
C VAL A 47 -4.36 7.18 -5.55
N LEU A 48 -4.68 5.93 -5.19
CA LEU A 48 -6.02 5.36 -5.42
C LEU A 48 -7.06 5.98 -4.49
N ASN A 49 -6.74 6.17 -3.22
CA ASN A 49 -7.65 6.81 -2.28
C ASN A 49 -7.90 8.29 -2.65
N GLU A 50 -6.86 9.03 -3.04
CA GLU A 50 -6.98 10.40 -3.57
C GLU A 50 -7.81 10.45 -4.85
N ALA A 51 -7.81 9.37 -5.64
CA ALA A 51 -8.67 9.22 -6.81
C ALA A 51 -10.12 8.80 -6.49
N GLY A 52 -10.47 8.69 -5.21
CA GLY A 52 -11.82 8.40 -4.73
C GLY A 52 -12.11 6.92 -4.46
N VAL A 53 -11.09 6.04 -4.46
CA VAL A 53 -11.30 4.64 -4.04
C VAL A 53 -11.46 4.59 -2.52
N PRO A 54 -12.59 4.08 -1.98
CA PRO A 54 -12.79 4.01 -0.54
C PRO A 54 -11.75 3.12 0.14
N GLY A 55 -11.32 3.50 1.34
CA GLY A 55 -10.38 2.76 2.18
C GLY A 55 -10.86 1.35 2.50
N SER A 56 -12.17 1.14 2.61
CA SER A 56 -12.77 -0.19 2.78
C SER A 56 -12.57 -1.09 1.56
N ALA A 57 -12.66 -0.56 0.34
CA ALA A 57 -12.38 -1.30 -0.89
C ALA A 57 -10.88 -1.63 -1.01
N LEU A 58 -10.02 -0.68 -0.65
CA LEU A 58 -8.57 -0.89 -0.58
C LEU A 58 -8.23 -2.00 0.44
N ALA A 59 -8.86 -2.00 1.61
CA ALA A 59 -8.68 -3.03 2.63
C ALA A 59 -9.04 -4.44 2.15
N GLN A 60 -10.08 -4.58 1.33
CA GLN A 60 -10.49 -5.87 0.75
C GLN A 60 -9.49 -6.40 -0.30
N ALA A 61 -8.81 -5.51 -1.04
CA ALA A 61 -7.79 -5.91 -2.01
C ALA A 61 -6.45 -6.30 -1.35
N LEU A 62 -6.16 -5.72 -0.19
CA LEU A 62 -4.93 -5.96 0.56
C LEU A 62 -5.02 -7.28 1.36
N PRO A 63 -3.90 -8.00 1.58
CA PRO A 63 -3.90 -9.18 2.43
C PRO A 63 -4.39 -8.87 3.85
N ASN A 64 -5.04 -9.85 4.48
CA ASN A 64 -5.63 -9.69 5.81
C ASN A 64 -4.67 -9.02 6.81
N ALA A 65 -5.21 -8.06 7.56
CA ALA A 65 -4.51 -7.30 8.58
C ALA A 65 -3.24 -6.57 8.09
N LYS A 66 -3.19 -6.16 6.81
CA LYS A 66 -2.15 -5.24 6.30
C LYS A 66 -2.60 -3.80 6.20
N PHE A 67 -3.90 -3.55 6.32
CA PHE A 67 -4.50 -2.23 6.26
C PHE A 67 -5.64 -2.18 7.27
N LEU A 68 -5.44 -1.40 8.33
CA LEU A 68 -6.33 -1.37 9.49
C LEU A 68 -6.87 0.04 9.67
N SER A 69 -8.15 0.14 10.03
CA SER A 69 -8.77 1.44 10.32
C SER A 69 -8.87 1.70 11.82
N VAL A 70 -8.78 2.97 12.18
CA VAL A 70 -9.25 3.51 13.45
C VAL A 70 -10.41 4.46 13.15
N ALA A 71 -11.33 4.61 14.11
CA ALA A 71 -12.43 5.56 13.99
C ALA A 71 -11.91 7.01 14.15
N GLY A 72 -12.55 7.94 13.46
CA GLY A 72 -12.17 9.35 13.42
C GLY A 72 -10.94 9.61 12.57
N THR A 73 -10.41 10.83 12.70
CA THR A 73 -9.21 11.30 11.99
C THR A 73 -8.07 11.68 12.94
N PRO A 74 -7.69 10.82 13.91
CA PRO A 74 -6.64 11.16 14.86
C PRO A 74 -5.29 11.32 14.14
N GLU A 75 -4.41 12.14 14.72
CA GLU A 75 -3.09 12.45 14.17
C GLU A 75 -1.98 12.25 15.21
N GLY A 76 -0.73 12.13 14.77
CA GLY A 76 0.43 12.08 15.66
C GLY A 76 0.31 11.03 16.77
N GLU A 77 0.45 11.47 18.01
CA GLU A 77 0.34 10.61 19.20
C GLU A 77 -1.08 10.06 19.39
N GLU A 78 -2.12 10.84 19.11
CA GLU A 78 -3.52 10.39 19.22
C GLU A 78 -3.80 9.21 18.28
N LEU A 79 -3.20 9.22 17.08
CA LEU A 79 -3.33 8.10 16.15
C LEU A 79 -2.64 6.85 16.71
N ILE A 80 -1.48 7.00 17.35
CA ILE A 80 -0.75 5.88 17.95
C ILE A 80 -1.59 5.27 19.09
N GLU A 81 -2.19 6.10 19.94
CA GLU A 81 -3.06 5.69 21.03
C GLU A 81 -4.30 4.98 20.50
N ALA A 82 -5.07 5.61 19.61
CA ALA A 82 -6.27 5.03 19.01
C ALA A 82 -5.97 3.69 18.30
N TYR A 83 -4.82 3.60 17.63
CA TYR A 83 -4.37 2.37 17.00
C TYR A 83 -4.03 1.29 18.02
N CYS A 84 -3.36 1.63 19.12
CA CYS A 84 -3.04 0.68 20.18
C CYS A 84 -4.28 0.17 20.93
N ASP A 85 -5.28 1.02 21.12
CA ASP A 85 -6.53 0.66 21.81
C ASP A 85 -7.39 -0.24 20.93
N GLY A 86 -7.50 0.07 19.63
CA GLY A 86 -8.20 -0.76 18.67
C GLY A 86 -7.49 -2.09 18.37
N TYR A 87 -6.16 -2.12 18.50
CA TYR A 87 -5.33 -3.30 18.18
C TYR A 87 -4.26 -3.58 19.26
N PRO A 88 -4.64 -3.99 20.49
CA PRO A 88 -3.69 -4.12 21.61
C PRO A 88 -2.51 -5.06 21.35
N MET A 89 -2.72 -6.14 20.60
CA MET A 89 -1.67 -7.09 20.22
C MET A 89 -0.57 -6.45 19.35
N MET A 90 -0.90 -5.37 18.64
CA MET A 90 0.01 -4.67 17.73
C MET A 90 0.87 -3.61 18.42
N ARG A 91 0.60 -3.27 19.70
CA ARG A 91 1.38 -2.30 20.49
C ARG A 91 2.87 -2.65 20.55
N ARG A 92 3.21 -3.94 20.60
CA ARG A 92 4.62 -4.41 20.57
C ARG A 92 5.29 -4.26 19.20
N ASN A 93 4.53 -3.91 18.16
CA ASN A 93 4.95 -3.91 16.77
C ASN A 93 4.64 -2.58 16.05
N ILE A 94 4.45 -1.47 16.78
CA ILE A 94 4.12 -0.14 16.24
C ILE A 94 5.05 0.28 15.09
N GLY A 95 6.36 0.05 15.22
CA GLY A 95 7.35 0.35 14.17
C GLY A 95 7.16 -0.40 12.84
N LYS A 96 6.30 -1.42 12.79
CA LYS A 96 5.92 -2.16 11.58
C LYS A 96 4.74 -1.55 10.83
N TRP A 97 4.29 -0.35 11.20
CA TRP A 97 3.14 0.35 10.62
C TRP A 97 3.48 1.78 10.22
N PHE A 98 2.86 2.28 9.17
CA PHE A 98 2.99 3.65 8.67
C PHE A 98 2.08 4.63 9.42
N LEU A 99 2.26 4.75 10.74
CA LEU A 99 1.50 5.69 11.57
C LEU A 99 1.88 7.16 11.30
N ASP A 100 3.06 7.36 10.72
CA ASP A 100 3.57 8.64 10.21
C ASP A 100 2.98 9.03 8.84
N HIS A 101 2.32 8.10 8.17
CA HIS A 101 1.70 8.32 6.86
C HIS A 101 0.31 7.67 6.79
N PRO A 102 -0.64 8.11 7.63
CA PRO A 102 -2.01 7.63 7.58
C PRO A 102 -2.69 7.99 6.26
N ILE A 103 -3.69 7.19 5.89
CA ILE A 103 -4.60 7.45 4.77
C ILE A 103 -5.95 7.79 5.37
N ARG A 104 -6.46 8.99 5.11
CA ARG A 104 -7.74 9.46 5.66
C ARG A 104 -8.85 9.21 4.66
N ASP A 105 -9.92 8.60 5.13
CA ASP A 105 -11.08 8.28 4.30
C ASP A 105 -12.35 8.46 5.12
N ALA A 106 -13.12 9.50 4.77
CA ALA A 106 -14.33 9.91 5.49
C ALA A 106 -14.10 10.06 7.01
N ASP A 107 -14.79 9.25 7.82
CA ASP A 107 -14.75 9.24 9.28
C ASP A 107 -13.72 8.25 9.84
N ARG A 108 -12.75 7.82 9.03
CA ARG A 108 -11.74 6.83 9.41
C ARG A 108 -10.34 7.23 8.98
N THR A 109 -9.38 6.81 9.80
CA THR A 109 -7.96 6.81 9.46
C THR A 109 -7.49 5.38 9.27
N TRP A 110 -6.88 5.12 8.12
CA TRP A 110 -6.32 3.84 7.76
C TRP A 110 -4.80 3.84 7.86
N VAL A 111 -4.25 2.74 8.37
CA VAL A 111 -2.82 2.55 8.59
C VAL A 111 -2.35 1.31 7.86
N LEU A 112 -1.30 1.45 7.04
CA LEU A 112 -0.71 0.37 6.27
C LEU A 112 0.48 -0.25 7.00
N SER A 113 0.61 -1.58 6.92
CA SER A 113 1.80 -2.28 7.40
C SER A 113 3.03 -1.93 6.54
N LYS A 114 4.20 -1.84 7.17
CA LYS A 114 5.53 -1.73 6.53
C LYS A 114 6.07 -3.08 6.05
N MET A 115 5.40 -4.19 6.38
CA MET A 115 5.89 -5.56 6.19
C MET A 115 5.42 -6.17 4.87
N TRP A 116 6.27 -6.09 3.85
CA TRP A 116 5.99 -6.58 2.49
C TRP A 116 7.08 -7.53 1.99
N GLY A 117 6.66 -8.54 1.23
CA GLY A 117 7.52 -9.64 0.77
C GLY A 117 7.19 -10.08 -0.65
N ARG A 118 7.02 -11.40 -0.85
CA ARG A 118 6.67 -11.96 -2.17
C ARG A 118 5.27 -11.60 -2.65
N GLN A 119 4.39 -11.17 -1.73
CA GLN A 119 3.02 -10.77 -2.05
C GLN A 119 2.90 -9.34 -2.62
N THR A 120 4.01 -8.59 -2.74
CA THR A 120 3.96 -7.20 -3.24
C THR A 120 3.37 -7.10 -4.64
N VAL A 121 3.89 -7.87 -5.60
CA VAL A 121 3.42 -7.82 -7.00
C VAL A 121 1.94 -8.21 -7.11
N PRO A 122 1.49 -9.36 -6.56
CA PRO A 122 0.06 -9.70 -6.55
C PRO A 122 -0.82 -8.64 -5.87
N THR A 123 -0.30 -7.97 -4.84
CA THR A 123 -1.04 -6.90 -4.15
C THR A 123 -1.16 -5.66 -5.04
N LEU A 124 -0.08 -5.24 -5.70
CA LEU A 124 -0.11 -4.12 -6.63
C LEU A 124 -1.02 -4.38 -7.83
N ASP A 125 -1.06 -5.62 -8.35
CA ASP A 125 -2.01 -6.01 -9.39
C ASP A 125 -3.47 -5.83 -8.95
N LYS A 126 -3.80 -6.28 -7.74
CA LYS A 126 -5.15 -6.11 -7.17
C LYS A 126 -5.50 -4.64 -6.96
N LEU A 127 -4.56 -3.83 -6.48
CA LEU A 127 -4.78 -2.40 -6.27
C LEU A 127 -5.00 -1.67 -7.61
N VAL A 128 -4.19 -1.95 -8.64
CA VAL A 128 -4.40 -1.35 -9.97
C VAL A 128 -5.76 -1.75 -10.56
N ALA A 129 -6.25 -2.96 -10.27
CA ALA A 129 -7.58 -3.38 -10.72
C ALA A 129 -8.74 -2.60 -10.06
N LEU A 130 -8.50 -1.91 -8.93
CA LEU A 130 -9.47 -1.02 -8.30
C LEU A 130 -9.46 0.41 -8.87
N ALA A 131 -8.54 0.73 -9.79
CA ALA A 131 -8.43 2.07 -10.32
C ALA A 131 -9.74 2.51 -11.00
N PRO A 132 -10.28 3.70 -10.66
CA PRO A 132 -11.55 4.17 -11.20
C PRO A 132 -11.46 4.57 -12.67
N ARG A 133 -10.25 4.75 -13.19
CA ARG A 133 -9.94 5.11 -14.58
C ARG A 133 -8.55 4.61 -14.97
N GLU A 134 -8.23 4.71 -16.24
CA GLU A 134 -6.87 4.45 -16.72
C GLU A 134 -5.84 5.45 -16.15
N GLY A 135 -4.56 5.09 -16.24
CA GLY A 135 -3.45 5.93 -15.77
C GLY A 135 -2.79 5.47 -14.48
N PHE A 136 -3.31 4.42 -13.83
CA PHE A 136 -2.70 3.79 -12.67
C PHE A 136 -1.91 2.55 -13.08
N SER A 137 -0.62 2.52 -12.76
CA SER A 137 0.20 1.32 -13.00
C SER A 137 1.45 1.32 -12.13
N TYR A 138 2.21 0.24 -12.22
CA TYR A 138 3.51 0.13 -11.59
C TYR A 138 4.48 -0.61 -12.52
N ARG A 139 5.78 -0.36 -12.37
CA ARG A 139 6.84 -1.14 -13.02
C ARG A 139 7.98 -1.40 -12.07
N ALA A 140 8.55 -2.60 -12.16
CA ALA A 140 9.80 -2.91 -11.47
C ALA A 140 10.97 -2.19 -12.17
N VAL A 141 11.97 -1.80 -11.39
CA VAL A 141 13.25 -1.23 -11.86
C VAL A 141 14.42 -1.87 -11.13
#